data_AF-A0A3A8J8A5-F1
#
_entry.id   AF-A0A3A8J8A5-F1
#
_cell.length_a   1.000
_cell.length_b   1.000
_cell.length_c   1.000
_cell.angle_alpha   90.00
_cell.angle_beta   90.00
_cell.angle_gamma   90.00
#
_symmetry.space_group_name_H-M   'P 1'
#
loop_
_entity.id
_entity.type
_entity.pdbx_description
1 polymer ?
#
loop_
_entity_poly.entity_id
_entity_poly.type
_entity_poly.pdbx_seq_one_letter_code
_entity_poly.pdbx_strand_id
1 'polypeptide(L)'
;MGFRLFWRWKSRSRVGRPRATLELRALIRRMAEANPTWGAPRIHGELLKLGMEVGQTTVARYMPRPRKGAPKPSPTWRNFLRLHLAESAGMDFFVIPTATFGVLLGFVVVSHRDR
;
A
#
# COMPACT_ATOMS: atom_id res chain seq x y z
N MET A 1 34.09 -2.04 6.58
CA MET A 1 34.07 -0.86 5.67
C MET A 1 33.89 -1.19 4.19
N GLY A 2 34.30 -2.37 3.69
CA GLY A 2 34.23 -2.71 2.25
C GLY A 2 32.82 -2.82 1.64
N PHE A 3 31.84 -3.33 2.38
CA PHE A 3 30.46 -3.54 1.89
C PHE A 3 29.81 -2.23 1.39
N ARG A 4 30.02 -1.12 2.11
CA ARG A 4 29.46 0.18 1.77
C ARG A 4 30.09 0.76 0.49
N LEU A 5 31.38 0.51 0.26
CA LEU A 5 32.09 0.93 -0.95
C LEU A 5 31.65 0.09 -2.17
N PHE A 6 31.49 -1.22 -1.98
CA PHE A 6 30.99 -2.13 -3.00
C PHE A 6 29.60 -1.72 -3.51
N TRP A 7 28.64 -1.49 -2.61
CA TRP A 7 27.30 -1.07 -3.01
C TRP A 7 27.26 0.33 -3.60
N ARG A 8 28.07 1.26 -3.08
CA ARG A 8 28.19 2.61 -3.65
C ARG A 8 28.80 2.61 -5.05
N TRP A 9 29.67 1.66 -5.39
CA TRP A 9 30.18 1.47 -6.75
C TRP A 9 29.13 0.82 -7.64
N LYS A 10 28.53 -0.30 -7.18
CA LYS A 10 27.50 -1.03 -7.92
C LYS A 10 26.26 -0.18 -8.22
N SER A 11 25.90 0.75 -7.34
CA SER A 11 24.75 1.64 -7.51
C SER A 11 25.06 2.89 -8.35
N ARG A 12 26.29 3.08 -8.86
CA ARG A 12 26.60 4.22 -9.75
C ARG A 12 26.06 3.97 -11.16
N SER A 13 24.75 3.91 -11.32
CA SER A 13 24.14 4.10 -12.64
C SER A 13 24.34 5.56 -13.05
N ARG A 14 25.17 5.80 -14.08
CA ARG A 14 25.48 7.13 -14.64
C ARG A 14 24.31 7.80 -15.36
N VAL A 15 23.22 7.08 -15.59
CA VAL A 15 22.04 7.57 -16.30
C VAL A 15 20.82 7.21 -15.48
N GLY A 16 20.22 8.19 -14.81
CA GLY A 16 18.91 8.00 -14.19
C GLY A 16 17.85 7.72 -15.25
N ARG A 17 16.73 7.07 -14.88
CA ARG A 17 15.62 6.81 -15.80
C ARG A 17 15.24 8.11 -16.53
N PRO A 18 15.16 8.12 -17.87
CA PRO A 18 14.75 9.30 -18.60
C PRO A 18 13.42 9.79 -18.05
N ARG A 19 13.40 11.09 -17.82
CA ARG A 19 12.25 11.80 -17.28
C ARG A 19 11.05 11.55 -18.21
N ALA A 20 9.91 11.11 -17.67
CA ALA A 20 8.67 10.97 -18.43
C ALA A 20 8.41 12.21 -19.29
N THR A 21 7.91 12.02 -20.52
CA THR A 21 7.60 13.10 -21.47
C THR A 21 6.62 14.10 -20.85
N LEU A 22 6.67 15.35 -21.31
CA LEU A 22 5.78 16.41 -20.83
C LEU A 22 4.30 16.03 -21.04
N GLU A 23 3.99 15.42 -22.18
CA GLU A 23 2.66 14.93 -22.53
C GLU A 23 2.13 13.89 -21.54
N LEU A 24 2.94 12.88 -21.20
CA LEU A 24 2.54 11.86 -20.23
C LEU A 24 2.27 12.47 -18.86
N ARG A 25 3.05 13.47 -18.43
CA ARG A 25 2.81 14.16 -17.16
C ARG A 25 1.53 14.98 -17.19
N ALA A 26 1.28 15.69 -18.29
CA ALA A 26 0.07 16.47 -18.48
C ALA A 26 -1.17 15.56 -18.47
N LEU A 27 -1.08 14.40 -19.13
CA LEU A 27 -2.13 13.40 -19.14
C LEU A 27 -2.42 12.84 -17.74
N ILE A 28 -1.38 12.43 -17.00
CA ILE A 28 -1.52 11.94 -15.61
C ILE A 28 -2.24 12.98 -14.74
N ARG A 29 -1.84 14.26 -14.83
CA ARG A 29 -2.46 15.35 -14.06
C ARG A 29 -3.91 15.56 -14.45
N ARG A 30 -4.21 15.64 -15.75
CA ARG A 30 -5.57 15.80 -16.26
C ARG A 30 -6.49 14.67 -15.82
N MET A 31 -6.02 13.42 -15.90
CA MET A 31 -6.80 12.26 -15.45
C MET A 31 -7.07 12.29 -13.95
N ALA A 32 -6.08 12.66 -13.14
CA ALA A 32 -6.22 12.77 -11.69
C ALA A 32 -7.13 13.93 -11.26
N GLU A 33 -7.08 15.06 -11.95
CA GLU A 33 -7.95 16.21 -11.70
C GLU A 33 -9.40 15.93 -12.12
N ALA A 34 -9.60 15.26 -13.26
CA ALA A 34 -10.93 14.85 -13.72
C ALA A 34 -11.54 13.72 -12.86
N ASN A 35 -10.71 12.93 -12.18
CA ASN A 35 -11.15 11.79 -11.36
C ASN A 35 -10.53 11.82 -9.96
N PRO A 36 -11.01 12.69 -9.04
CA PRO A 36 -10.37 12.90 -7.73
C PRO A 36 -10.29 11.66 -6.83
N THR A 37 -11.14 10.65 -7.05
CA THR A 37 -11.15 9.40 -6.29
C THR A 37 -10.16 8.37 -6.80
N TRP A 38 -9.53 8.59 -7.96
CA TRP A 38 -8.63 7.61 -8.55
C TRP A 38 -7.23 7.73 -7.98
N GLY A 39 -6.73 6.61 -7.44
CA GLY A 39 -5.33 6.48 -7.03
C GLY A 39 -4.40 6.13 -8.19
N ALA A 40 -3.10 6.22 -7.93
CA ALA A 40 -2.06 5.85 -8.90
C ALA A 40 -2.23 4.44 -9.52
N PRO A 41 -2.66 3.37 -8.80
CA PRO A 41 -2.89 2.06 -9.42
C PRO A 41 -3.95 2.09 -10.52
N ARG A 42 -5.03 2.86 -10.33
CA ARG A 42 -6.13 2.93 -11.29
C ARG A 42 -5.74 3.72 -12.53
N ILE A 43 -5.13 4.90 -12.35
CA ILE A 43 -4.62 5.70 -13.47
C ILE A 43 -3.57 4.92 -14.26
N HIS A 44 -2.66 4.20 -13.59
CA HIS A 44 -1.70 3.32 -14.22
C HIS A 44 -2.37 2.25 -15.10
N GLY A 45 -3.41 1.57 -14.59
CA GLY A 45 -4.17 0.60 -15.38
C GLY A 45 -4.81 1.20 -16.63
N GLU A 46 -5.34 2.41 -16.54
CA GLU A 46 -5.90 3.11 -17.71
C GLU A 46 -4.81 3.50 -18.73
N LEU A 47 -3.63 3.94 -18.27
CA LEU A 47 -2.51 4.24 -19.16
C LEU A 47 -2.00 2.98 -19.87
N LEU A 48 -1.98 1.83 -19.19
CA LEU A 48 -1.65 0.53 -19.80
C LEU A 48 -2.64 0.14 -20.90
N LYS A 49 -3.94 0.37 -20.69
CA LYS A 49 -4.97 0.11 -21.71
C LYS A 49 -4.77 0.97 -22.97
N LEU A 50 -4.20 2.16 -22.82
CA LEU A 50 -3.85 3.06 -23.92
C LEU A 50 -2.48 2.73 -24.56
N GLY A 51 -1.85 1.62 -24.18
CA GLY A 51 -0.55 1.18 -24.73
C GLY A 51 0.67 1.91 -24.16
N MET A 52 0.52 2.67 -23.06
CA MET A 52 1.64 3.40 -22.44
C MET A 52 2.32 2.56 -21.36
N GLU A 53 3.59 2.20 -21.58
CA GLU A 53 4.43 1.55 -20.58
C GLU A 53 5.01 2.57 -19.57
N VAL A 54 4.23 2.85 -18.51
CA VAL A 54 4.64 3.71 -17.40
C VAL A 54 4.62 2.92 -16.10
N GLY A 55 5.61 3.11 -15.22
CA GLY A 55 5.55 2.50 -13.89
C GLY A 55 4.55 3.20 -12.98
N GLN A 56 3.80 2.46 -12.16
CA GLN A 56 2.86 3.03 -11.18
C GLN A 56 3.49 4.09 -10.25
N THR A 57 4.76 3.92 -9.87
CA THR A 57 5.50 4.90 -9.06
C THR A 57 5.75 6.21 -9.82
N THR A 58 5.95 6.15 -11.13
CA THR A 58 6.02 7.32 -12.01
C THR A 58 4.68 8.04 -12.07
N VAL A 59 3.57 7.30 -12.15
CA VAL A 59 2.21 7.88 -12.09
C VAL A 59 2.01 8.62 -10.76
N ALA A 60 2.27 7.94 -9.63
CA ALA A 60 2.18 8.53 -8.29
C ALA A 60 3.03 9.80 -8.14
N ARG A 61 4.23 9.83 -8.74
CA ARG A 61 5.13 10.99 -8.70
C ARG A 61 4.54 12.23 -9.38
N TYR A 62 3.74 12.06 -10.43
CA TYR A 62 3.20 13.17 -11.22
C TYR A 62 1.73 13.50 -10.90
N MET A 63 1.06 12.69 -10.08
CA MET A 63 -0.26 13.03 -9.55
C MET A 63 -0.22 14.34 -8.75
N PRO A 64 -1.28 15.17 -8.83
CA PRO A 64 -1.42 16.35 -8.00
C PRO A 64 -1.42 15.94 -6.53
N ARG A 65 -0.68 16.68 -5.70
CA ARG A 65 -0.73 16.48 -4.25
C ARG A 65 -2.08 16.96 -3.73
N PRO A 66 -2.70 16.24 -2.78
CA PRO A 66 -3.87 16.73 -2.07
C PRO A 66 -3.58 18.11 -1.47
N ARG A 67 -4.56 19.03 -1.55
CA ARG A 67 -4.46 20.32 -0.85
C ARG A 67 -4.32 20.06 0.66
N LYS A 68 -3.51 20.88 1.33
CA LYS A 68 -3.43 20.83 2.79
C LYS A 68 -4.83 21.06 3.37
N GLY A 69 -5.31 20.12 4.19
CA GLY A 69 -6.65 20.15 4.78
C GLY A 69 -7.76 19.50 3.95
N ALA A 70 -7.47 18.92 2.78
CA ALA A 70 -8.46 18.11 2.07
C ALA A 70 -8.88 16.91 2.95
N PRO A 71 -10.19 16.58 3.00
CA PRO A 71 -10.67 15.40 3.71
C PRO A 71 -9.94 14.16 3.20
N LYS A 72 -9.43 13.33 4.11
CA LYS A 72 -8.87 12.03 3.71
C LYS A 72 -10.03 11.14 3.24
N PRO A 73 -9.91 10.47 2.08
CA PRO A 73 -10.97 9.61 1.57
C PRO A 73 -11.24 8.39 2.46
N SER A 74 -10.28 8.01 3.32
CA SER A 74 -10.46 6.96 4.32
C SER A 74 -10.14 7.44 5.74
N PRO A 75 -10.86 6.91 6.75
CA PRO A 75 -10.51 7.14 8.14
C PRO A 75 -9.10 6.62 8.42
N THR A 76 -8.42 7.23 9.39
CA THR A 76 -7.13 6.71 9.85
C THR A 76 -7.32 5.29 10.39
N TRP A 77 -6.28 4.46 10.32
CA TRP A 77 -6.30 3.12 10.92
C TRP A 77 -6.77 3.14 12.37
N ARG A 78 -6.36 4.17 13.13
CA ARG A 78 -6.80 4.37 14.52
C ARG A 78 -8.31 4.62 14.64
N ASN A 79 -8.90 5.43 13.76
CA ASN A 79 -10.35 5.68 13.79
C ASN A 79 -11.13 4.46 13.31
N PHE A 80 -10.64 3.78 12.26
CA PHE A 80 -11.21 2.53 11.80
C PHE A 80 -11.24 1.49 12.93
N LEU A 81 -10.11 1.29 13.62
CA LEU A 81 -10.03 0.40 14.77
C LEU A 81 -10.97 0.85 15.89
N ARG A 82 -11.00 2.12 16.29
CA ARG A 82 -11.95 2.54 17.34
C ARG A 82 -13.41 2.22 17.00
N LEU A 83 -13.79 2.36 15.74
CA LEU A 83 -15.16 2.09 15.29
C LEU A 83 -15.48 0.59 15.25
N HIS A 84 -14.53 -0.26 14.87
CA HIS A 84 -14.81 -1.67 14.60
C HIS A 84 -14.23 -2.63 15.64
N LEU A 85 -13.31 -2.19 16.50
CA LEU A 85 -12.64 -3.05 17.49
C LEU A 85 -13.62 -3.47 18.60
N ALA A 86 -14.56 -2.60 18.98
CA ALA A 86 -15.59 -2.91 19.98
C ALA A 86 -16.53 -4.05 19.53
N GLU A 87 -16.67 -4.24 18.22
CA GLU A 87 -17.45 -5.33 17.63
C GLU A 87 -16.57 -6.49 17.11
N SER A 88 -15.25 -6.38 17.30
CA SER A 88 -14.29 -7.39 16.85
C SER A 88 -14.10 -8.50 17.88
N ALA A 89 -13.88 -9.72 17.38
CA ALA A 89 -13.46 -10.86 18.18
C ALA A 89 -12.11 -11.37 17.69
N GLY A 90 -11.23 -11.72 18.61
CA GLY A 90 -10.01 -12.47 18.33
C GLY A 90 -10.31 -13.96 18.34
N MET A 91 -9.79 -14.69 17.38
CA MET A 91 -9.89 -16.15 17.32
C MET A 91 -8.51 -16.71 17.02
N ASP A 92 -8.12 -17.79 17.71
CA ASP A 92 -6.83 -18.44 17.48
C ASP A 92 -6.90 -19.96 17.68
N PHE A 93 -5.97 -20.68 17.05
CA PHE A 93 -5.80 -22.12 17.20
C PHE A 93 -4.44 -22.41 17.84
N PHE A 94 -4.40 -23.34 18.78
CA PHE A 94 -3.16 -23.80 19.38
C PHE A 94 -3.09 -25.32 19.46
N VAL A 95 -1.87 -25.84 19.53
CA VAL A 95 -1.60 -27.27 19.55
C VAL A 95 -1.33 -27.71 20.98
N ILE A 96 -2.07 -28.71 21.46
CA ILE A 96 -1.90 -29.34 22.77
C ILE A 96 -1.27 -30.73 22.54
N PRO A 97 0.02 -30.92 22.86
CA PRO A 97 0.61 -32.25 22.85
C PRO A 97 0.12 -33.06 24.06
N THR A 98 -0.37 -34.28 23.84
CA THR A 98 -0.80 -35.17 24.92
C THR A 98 0.37 -36.02 25.44
N ALA A 99 0.27 -36.49 26.70
CA ALA A 99 1.25 -37.40 27.30
C ALA A 99 1.37 -38.75 26.54
N THR A 100 0.38 -39.09 25.72
CA THR A 100 0.36 -40.25 24.83
C THR A 100 0.91 -39.97 23.42
N PHE A 101 1.61 -38.84 23.22
CA PHE A 101 2.15 -38.39 21.93
C PHE A 101 1.09 -38.13 20.84
N GLY A 102 -0.15 -37.87 21.24
CA GLY A 102 -1.20 -37.37 20.35
C GLY A 102 -1.17 -35.84 20.23
N VAL A 103 -1.78 -35.33 19.17
CA VAL A 103 -1.90 -33.89 18.90
C VAL A 103 -3.37 -33.51 18.97
N LEU A 104 -3.73 -32.59 19.88
CA LEU A 104 -5.05 -31.98 19.94
C LEU A 104 -4.99 -30.53 19.47
N LEU A 105 -5.97 -30.12 18.66
CA LEU A 105 -6.14 -28.73 18.27
C LEU A 105 -7.12 -28.07 19.21
N GLY A 106 -6.66 -27.07 19.95
CA GLY A 106 -7.48 -26.17 20.74
C GLY A 106 -7.88 -24.95 19.92
N PHE A 107 -9.13 -24.51 20.07
CA PHE A 107 -9.64 -23.28 19.47
C PHE A 107 -10.07 -22.33 20.58
N VAL A 108 -9.61 -21.09 20.53
CA VAL A 108 -9.98 -20.05 21.49
C VAL A 108 -10.67 -18.90 20.77
N VAL A 109 -11.79 -18.45 21.32
CA VAL A 109 -12.53 -17.27 20.87
C VAL A 109 -12.57 -16.28 22.02
N VAL A 110 -12.03 -15.09 21.79
CA VAL A 110 -12.10 -13.97 22.73
C VAL A 110 -12.92 -12.87 22.06
N SER A 111 -14.15 -12.67 22.53
CA SER A 111 -14.95 -11.51 22.14
C SER A 111 -14.63 -10.32 23.04
N HIS A 112 -14.31 -9.16 22.47
CA HIS A 112 -14.14 -7.92 23.23
C HIS A 112 -15.53 -7.33 23.55
N ARG A 113 -16.25 -7.94 24.49
CA ARG A 113 -17.42 -7.30 25.12
C ARG A 113 -16.91 -6.48 26.30
N ASP A 114 -17.05 -5.16 26.19
CA ASP A 114 -16.98 -4.31 27.37
C ASP A 114 -18.02 -4.81 28.40
N ARG A 115 -17.55 -4.82 29.64
CA ARG A 115 -18.21 -5.29 30.86
C ARG A 115 -19.56 -4.62 31.12
#